data_AF-A0A7C4XEN9-F1
#
_entry.id   AF-A0A7C4XEN9-F1
#
_cell.length_a   1.000
_cell.length_b   1.000
_cell.length_c   1.000
_cell.angle_alpha   90.00
_cell.angle_beta   90.00
_cell.angle_gamma   90.00
#
_symmetry.space_group_name_H-M   'P 1'
#
loop_
_entity.id
_entity.type
_entity.pdbx_description
1 polymer ?
#
loop_
_entity_poly.entity_id
_entity_poly.type
_entity_poly.pdbx_seq_one_letter_code
_entity_poly.pdbx_strand_id
1 'polypeptide(L)'
;MPMVRDLPLEDSQGLVILHWHSSEEGLHITARGQHEEIRLRCGCGRCHWIIREQFRPEGPRLVVSCHNCGRRMDFVLEGAGLPRP
;
A
#
# COMPACT_ATOMS: atom_id res chain seq x y z
N MET A 1 -9.84 -6.85 -18.02
CA MET A 1 -8.88 -7.03 -16.92
C MET A 1 -8.59 -5.65 -16.36
N PRO A 2 -8.65 -5.42 -15.04
CA PRO A 2 -8.23 -4.12 -14.51
C PRO A 2 -6.80 -3.84 -14.99
N MET A 3 -6.57 -2.63 -15.50
CA MET A 3 -5.21 -2.20 -15.84
C MET A 3 -4.44 -2.08 -14.53
N VAL A 4 -3.38 -2.88 -14.39
CA VAL A 4 -2.49 -2.86 -13.24
C VAL A 4 -1.19 -2.17 -13.65
N ARG A 5 -0.82 -1.12 -12.94
CA ARG A 5 0.43 -0.38 -13.18
C ARG A 5 1.42 -0.65 -12.06
N ASP A 6 2.66 -0.97 -12.43
CA ASP A 6 3.76 -1.05 -11.48
C ASP A 6 4.20 0.35 -11.03
N LEU A 7 4.32 0.56 -9.72
CA LEU A 7 4.83 1.80 -9.14
C LEU A 7 5.96 1.50 -8.14
N PRO A 8 7.16 2.08 -8.32
CA PRO A 8 8.21 2.03 -7.31
C PRO A 8 7.75 2.62 -5.97
N LEU A 9 8.15 2.00 -4.87
CA LEU A 9 7.76 2.45 -3.52
C LEU A 9 8.20 3.90 -3.25
N GLU A 10 9.38 4.32 -3.72
CA GLU A 10 9.81 5.73 -3.61
C GLU A 10 8.85 6.71 -4.29
N ASP A 11 8.25 6.33 -5.42
CA ASP A 11 7.36 7.18 -6.21
C ASP A 11 5.91 7.17 -5.67
N SER A 12 5.63 6.34 -4.66
CA SER A 12 4.30 6.20 -4.05
C SER A 12 4.02 7.21 -2.93
N GLN A 13 4.99 8.07 -2.60
CA GLN A 13 4.84 9.02 -1.51
C GLN A 13 3.64 9.93 -1.70
N GLY A 14 2.83 10.08 -0.64
CA GLY A 14 1.65 10.93 -0.64
C GLY A 14 0.38 10.29 -1.22
N LEU A 15 0.44 9.04 -1.69
CA LEU A 15 -0.78 8.31 -2.05
C LEU A 15 -1.69 8.14 -0.82
N VAL A 16 -2.99 8.30 -1.07
CA VAL A 16 -4.06 7.97 -0.12
C VAL A 16 -4.69 6.66 -0.59
N ILE A 17 -4.56 5.63 0.24
CA ILE A 17 -5.00 4.27 -0.08
C ILE A 17 -6.48 4.12 0.25
N LEU A 18 -7.24 3.60 -0.70
CA LEU A 18 -8.66 3.27 -0.53
C LEU A 18 -8.86 1.79 -0.22
N HIS A 19 -8.09 0.93 -0.88
CA HIS A 19 -8.10 -0.52 -0.67
C HIS A 19 -6.71 -1.09 -0.97
N TRP A 20 -6.40 -2.22 -0.33
CA TRP A 20 -5.20 -2.98 -0.63
C TRP A 20 -5.49 -4.47 -0.53
N HIS A 21 -4.74 -5.27 -1.29
CA HIS A 21 -4.69 -6.71 -1.15
C HIS A 21 -3.31 -7.23 -1.52
N SER A 22 -2.98 -8.41 -1.01
CA SER A 22 -1.76 -9.12 -1.38
C SER A 22 -2.10 -10.30 -2.28
N SER A 23 -1.30 -10.49 -3.33
CA SER A 23 -1.35 -11.63 -4.23
C SER A 23 0.04 -12.28 -4.35
N GLU A 24 0.14 -13.37 -5.11
CA GLU A 24 1.44 -13.94 -5.48
C GLU A 24 2.32 -12.96 -6.27
N GLU A 25 1.71 -12.01 -6.98
CA GLU A 25 2.41 -11.02 -7.79
C GLU A 25 2.94 -9.83 -6.97
N GLY A 26 2.39 -9.60 -5.77
CA GLY A 26 2.87 -8.57 -4.85
C GLY A 26 1.75 -7.89 -4.07
N LEU A 27 2.01 -6.64 -3.67
CA LEU A 27 1.06 -5.80 -2.97
C LEU A 27 0.36 -4.87 -3.98
N HIS A 28 -0.95 -4.99 -4.04
CA HIS A 28 -1.82 -4.21 -4.91
C HIS A 28 -2.58 -3.20 -4.07
N ILE A 29 -2.70 -1.98 -4.59
CA ILE A 29 -3.40 -0.87 -3.95
C ILE A 29 -4.30 -0.17 -4.95
N THR A 30 -5.43 0.35 -4.47
CA THR A 30 -6.19 1.39 -5.15
C THR A 30 -5.99 2.69 -4.39
N ALA A 31 -5.73 3.77 -5.11
CA ALA A 31 -5.43 5.07 -4.52
C ALA A 31 -6.39 6.14 -5.03
N ARG A 32 -6.66 7.13 -4.18
CA ARG A 32 -7.52 8.27 -4.51
C ARG A 32 -7.00 8.99 -5.75
N GLY A 33 -7.90 9.23 -6.72
CA GLY A 33 -7.58 9.91 -7.98
C GLY A 33 -6.81 9.03 -8.99
N GLN A 34 -6.59 7.75 -8.68
CA GLN A 34 -6.04 6.78 -9.61
C GLN A 34 -7.16 5.88 -10.13
N HIS A 35 -7.24 5.74 -11.44
CA HIS A 35 -8.24 4.89 -12.10
C HIS A 35 -7.77 3.44 -12.25
N GLU A 36 -6.46 3.22 -12.15
CA GLU A 36 -5.81 1.92 -12.28
C GLU A 36 -5.46 1.35 -10.91
N GLU A 37 -5.42 0.02 -10.81
CA GLU A 37 -4.82 -0.63 -9.66
C GLU A 37 -3.30 -0.50 -9.76
N ILE A 38 -2.64 -0.24 -8.62
CA ILE A 38 -1.21 -0.06 -8.56
C ILE A 38 -0.58 -1.26 -7.86
N ARG A 39 0.41 -1.88 -8.49
CA ARG A 39 1.25 -2.90 -7.85
C ARG A 39 2.55 -2.26 -7.36
N LEU A 40 2.78 -2.29 -6.05
CA LEU A 40 3.96 -1.68 -5.46
C LEU A 40 5.20 -2.53 -5.74
N ARG A 41 6.27 -1.87 -6.18
CA ARG A 41 7.57 -2.46 -6.49
C ARG A 41 8.64 -1.90 -5.57
N CYS A 42 9.46 -2.76 -5.01
CA CYS A 42 10.63 -2.30 -4.28
C CYS A 42 11.81 -2.13 -5.24
N GLY A 43 12.56 -1.03 -5.11
CA GLY A 43 13.79 -0.80 -5.89
C GLY A 43 14.89 -1.85 -5.67
N CYS A 44 14.80 -2.69 -4.62
CA CYS A 44 15.72 -3.82 -4.42
C CYS A 44 15.37 -5.06 -5.27
N GLY A 45 14.31 -4.99 -6.09
CA GLY A 45 13.83 -6.08 -6.93
C GLY A 45 13.02 -7.15 -6.18
N ARG A 46 13.03 -7.18 -4.84
CA ARG A 46 12.21 -8.12 -4.04
C ARG A 46 10.95 -7.43 -3.54
N CYS A 47 9.78 -7.98 -3.90
CA CYS A 47 8.46 -7.45 -3.56
C CYS A 47 7.79 -8.29 -2.45
N HIS A 48 8.57 -8.74 -1.47
CA HIS A 48 8.05 -9.39 -0.27
C HIS A 48 7.72 -8.31 0.77
N TRP A 49 6.44 -8.12 1.04
CA TRP A 49 5.93 -7.01 1.84
C TRP A 49 5.49 -7.47 3.23
N ILE A 50 5.85 -6.69 4.24
CA ILE A 50 5.22 -6.69 5.56
C ILE A 50 4.23 -5.53 5.57
N ILE A 51 2.96 -5.82 5.84
CA ILE A 51 1.86 -4.86 5.76
C ILE A 51 1.23 -4.74 7.14
N ARG A 52 0.99 -3.51 7.59
CA ARG A 52 0.36 -3.23 8.89
C ARG A 52 -0.65 -2.11 8.74
N GLU A 53 -1.90 -2.37 9.07
CA GLU A 53 -2.88 -1.31 9.32
C GLU A 53 -2.69 -0.80 10.75
N GLN A 54 -2.57 0.52 10.90
CA GLN A 54 -2.38 1.18 12.19
C GLN A 54 -3.40 2.29 12.35
N PHE A 55 -4.18 2.25 13.44
CA PHE A 55 -5.08 3.33 13.79
C PHE A 55 -4.36 4.30 14.70
N ARG A 56 -4.09 5.52 14.21
CA ARG A 56 -3.42 6.59 14.95
C ARG A 56 -4.40 7.75 15.22
N PRO A 57 -4.08 8.69 16.13
CA PRO A 57 -4.95 9.84 16.40
C PRO A 57 -5.31 10.66 15.16
N GLU A 58 -4.41 10.75 14.18
CA GLU A 58 -4.64 11.45 12.91
C GLU A 58 -5.45 10.63 11.87
N GLY A 59 -5.73 9.36 12.17
CA GLY A 59 -6.51 8.45 11.33
C GLY A 59 -5.81 7.10 11.05
N PRO A 60 -6.48 6.20 10.31
CA PRO A 60 -5.91 4.93 9.89
C PRO A 60 -4.76 5.12 8.90
N ARG A 61 -3.73 4.30 9.04
CA ARG A 61 -2.52 4.27 8.23
C ARG A 61 -2.26 2.88 7.70
N LEU A 62 -1.80 2.78 6.46
CA LEU A 62 -1.22 1.57 5.91
C LEU A 62 0.30 1.71 5.92
N VAL A 63 0.97 0.92 6.74
CA VAL A 63 2.43 0.86 6.81
C VAL A 63 2.90 -0.35 6.01
N VAL A 64 3.71 -0.09 5.00
CA VAL A 64 4.27 -1.11 4.11
C VAL A 64 5.78 -1.08 4.23
N SER A 65 6.40 -2.25 4.42
CA SER A 65 7.86 -2.36 4.39
C SER A 65 8.31 -3.58 3.60
N CYS A 66 9.35 -3.41 2.78
CA CYS A 66 10.00 -4.51 2.10
C CYS A 66 10.77 -5.34 3.13
N HIS A 67 10.46 -6.63 3.22
CA HIS A 67 11.11 -7.55 4.14
C HIS A 67 12.60 -7.70 3.84
N ASN A 68 13.02 -7.59 2.57
CA ASN A 68 14.41 -7.81 2.18
C ASN A 68 15.34 -6.64 2.49
N CYS A 69 14.96 -5.41 2.11
CA CYS A 69 15.84 -4.24 2.22
C CYS A 69 15.37 -3.21 3.26
N GLY A 70 14.27 -3.47 3.96
CA GLY A 70 13.75 -2.61 5.01
C GLY A 70 13.14 -1.28 4.55
N ARG A 71 13.13 -0.97 3.23
CA ARG A 71 12.45 0.23 2.71
C ARG A 71 11.00 0.24 3.16
N ARG A 72 10.55 1.38 3.67
CA ARG A 72 9.25 1.52 4.33
C ARG A 72 8.54 2.77 3.82
N MET A 73 7.23 2.66 3.65
CA MET A 73 6.34 3.77 3.36
C MET A 73 5.14 3.73 4.33
N ASP A 74 4.60 4.90 4.61
CA ASP A 74 3.43 5.11 5.45
C ASP A 74 2.40 5.89 4.63
N PHE A 75 1.22 5.30 4.45
CA PHE A 75 0.14 5.90 3.67
C PHE A 75 -1.06 6.21 4.56
N VAL A 76 -1.81 7.26 4.21
CA VAL A 76 -3.17 7.43 4.74
C VAL A 76 -4.03 6.28 4.19
N LEU A 77 -4.81 5.64 5.07
CA LEU A 77 -5.76 4.60 4.70
C LEU A 77 -7.18 5.09 4.97
N GLU A 78 -7.95 5.30 3.91
CA GLU A 78 -9.33 5.73 3.99
C GLU A 78 -10.30 4.54 3.98
N GLY A 79 -11.46 4.72 4.60
CA GLY A 79 -12.48 3.67 4.67
C GLY A 79 -12.15 2.53 5.65
N ALA A 80 -10.92 2.46 6.17
CA ALA A 80 -10.58 1.57 7.27
C ALA A 80 -11.25 2.04 8.56
N GLY A 81 -11.94 1.12 9.22
CA GLY A 81 -12.57 1.34 10.51
C GLY A 81 -12.40 0.12 11.37
N LEU A 82 -12.31 0.33 12.69
CA LEU A 82 -12.45 -0.79 13.61
C LEU A 82 -13.88 -1.35 13.51
N PRO A 83 -14.07 -2.67 13.66
CA PRO A 83 -15.39 -3.24 13.81
C PRO A 83 -16.13 -2.48 14.92
N ARG A 84 -17.37 -2.06 14.64
CA ARG A 84 -18.20 -1.47 15.69
C ARG A 84 -18.54 -2.57 16.70
N PRO A 85 -18.54 -2.28 18.02
CA PRO A 85 -18.95 -3.24 19.05
C PRO A 85 -20.36 -3.79 18.82
#